data_AF-A0A8B6BVK5-F1
#
_entry.id   AF-A0A8B6BVK5-F1
#
_cell.length_a   1.000
_cell.length_b   1.000
_cell.length_c   1.000
_cell.angle_alpha   90.00
_cell.angle_beta   90.00
_cell.angle_gamma   90.00
#
_symmetry.space_group_name_H-M   'P 1'
#
loop_
_entity.id
_entity.type
_entity.pdbx_description
1 polymer ?
#
loop_
_entity_poly.entity_id
_entity_poly.type
_entity_poly.pdbx_seq_one_letter_code
_entity_poly.pdbx_strand_id
1 'polypeptide(L)'
;MKTRSVVERSFGVLKSRFRCIDASAGTLLYRPSKCVDIFIAVAVLHNMYIVNRIPLPADIDRNRPDQGHIDRQQYVGNLNDGANVRNRLINGKFGH
;
A
#
# COMPACT_ATOMS: atom_id res chain seq x y z
N MET A 1 15.42 1.95 -11.77
CA MET A 1 14.13 1.22 -11.88
C MET A 1 13.94 0.06 -10.88
N LYS A 2 14.91 -0.29 -10.00
CA LYS A 2 14.79 -1.48 -9.11
C LYS A 2 13.87 -1.28 -7.90
N THR A 3 13.86 -0.09 -7.29
CA THR A 3 13.07 0.19 -6.08
C THR A 3 11.56 0.07 -6.33
N ARG A 4 11.08 0.60 -7.45
CA ARG A 4 9.65 0.55 -7.81
C ARG A 4 9.16 -0.89 -7.91
N SER A 5 9.90 -1.76 -8.61
CA SER A 5 9.52 -3.16 -8.77
C SER A 5 9.51 -3.94 -7.46
N VAL A 6 10.41 -3.61 -6.51
CA VAL A 6 10.40 -4.22 -5.17
C VAL A 6 9.15 -3.77 -4.41
N VAL A 7 8.86 -2.48 -4.43
CA VAL A 7 7.68 -1.91 -3.74
C VAL A 7 6.38 -2.47 -4.31
N GLU A 8 6.23 -2.54 -5.62
CA GLU A 8 5.04 -3.10 -6.28
C GLU A 8 4.85 -4.59 -5.92
N ARG A 9 5.93 -5.39 -5.94
CA ARG A 9 5.86 -6.79 -5.51
C ARG A 9 5.48 -6.93 -4.04
N SER A 10 6.04 -6.10 -3.16
CA SER A 10 5.68 -6.08 -1.74
C SER A 10 4.20 -5.79 -1.55
N PHE A 11 3.64 -4.81 -2.27
CA PHE A 11 2.21 -4.52 -2.21
C PHE A 11 1.35 -5.65 -2.77
N GLY A 12 1.77 -6.32 -3.84
CA GLY A 12 1.09 -7.51 -4.36
C GLY A 12 0.98 -8.62 -3.32
N VAL A 13 2.08 -8.91 -2.61
CA VAL A 13 2.10 -9.91 -1.52
C VAL A 13 1.17 -9.50 -0.37
N LEU A 14 1.19 -8.23 0.03
CA LEU A 14 0.34 -7.73 1.11
C LEU A 14 -1.14 -7.81 0.74
N LYS A 15 -1.54 -7.34 -0.46
CA LYS A 15 -2.94 -7.37 -0.91
C LYS A 15 -3.48 -8.79 -1.05
N SER A 16 -2.67 -9.71 -1.54
CA SER A 16 -3.09 -11.10 -1.68
C SER A 16 -3.24 -11.80 -0.33
N ARG A 17 -2.36 -11.52 0.64
CA ARG A 17 -2.46 -12.07 2.00
C ARG A 17 -3.58 -11.41 2.82
N PHE A 18 -3.80 -10.11 2.63
CA PHE A 18 -4.76 -9.31 3.36
C PHE A 18 -5.78 -8.69 2.41
N ARG A 19 -6.83 -9.45 2.09
CA ARG A 19 -7.90 -8.98 1.18
C ARG A 19 -8.54 -7.67 1.61
N CYS A 20 -8.46 -7.28 2.89
CA CYS A 20 -8.98 -6.00 3.39
C CYS A 20 -8.32 -4.75 2.77
N ILE A 21 -7.15 -4.90 2.14
CA ILE A 21 -6.49 -3.83 1.36
C ILE A 21 -6.47 -4.09 -0.14
N ASP A 22 -7.10 -5.19 -0.59
CA ASP A 22 -7.22 -5.52 -2.00
C ASP A 22 -8.50 -4.91 -2.59
N ALA A 23 -8.36 -4.24 -3.73
CA ALA A 23 -9.49 -3.59 -4.39
C ALA A 23 -10.60 -4.58 -4.82
N SER A 24 -10.27 -5.86 -5.02
CA SER A 24 -11.26 -6.89 -5.37
C SER A 24 -12.21 -7.23 -4.20
N ALA A 25 -11.85 -6.86 -2.97
CA ALA A 25 -12.73 -6.93 -1.80
C ALA A 25 -13.44 -5.59 -1.50
N GLY A 26 -13.25 -4.59 -2.37
CA GLY A 26 -13.70 -3.21 -2.20
C GLY A 26 -12.53 -2.24 -1.99
N THR A 27 -12.67 -1.01 -2.46
CA THR A 27 -11.74 0.08 -2.11
C THR A 27 -11.86 0.40 -0.61
N LEU A 28 -10.77 0.76 0.06
CA LEU A 28 -10.84 1.28 1.43
C LEU A 28 -11.68 2.57 1.45
N LEU A 29 -12.94 2.46 1.81
CA LEU A 29 -13.87 3.60 1.97
C LEU A 29 -13.64 4.31 3.32
N TYR A 30 -12.38 4.55 3.66
CA TYR A 30 -11.98 5.16 4.93
C TYR A 30 -11.27 6.49 4.67
N ARG A 31 -11.29 7.38 5.68
CA ARG A 31 -10.48 8.59 5.64
C ARG A 31 -8.99 8.20 5.51
N PRO A 32 -8.15 9.00 4.83
CA PRO A 32 -6.73 8.67 4.64
C PRO A 32 -6.00 8.30 5.94
N SER A 33 -6.30 9.00 7.04
CA SER A 33 -5.80 8.66 8.39
C SER A 33 -6.07 7.21 8.79
N LYS A 34 -7.30 6.73 8.60
CA LYS A 34 -7.70 5.34 8.91
C LYS A 34 -7.10 4.34 7.93
N CYS A 35 -6.91 4.71 6.67
CA CYS A 35 -6.19 3.86 5.71
C CYS A 35 -4.75 3.63 6.19
N VAL A 36 -4.06 4.66 6.67
CA VAL A 36 -2.69 4.53 7.22
C VAL A 36 -2.68 3.58 8.42
N ASP A 37 -3.63 3.71 9.35
CA ASP A 37 -3.75 2.80 10.50
C ASP A 37 -3.90 1.33 10.05
N ILE A 38 -4.74 1.08 9.03
CA ILE A 38 -4.93 -0.25 8.45
C ILE A 38 -3.63 -0.78 7.83
N PHE A 39 -2.91 0.05 7.07
CA PHE A 39 -1.62 -0.34 6.47
C PHE A 39 -0.56 -0.65 7.53
N ILE A 40 -0.51 0.11 8.62
CA ILE A 40 0.40 -0.17 9.74
C ILE A 40 0.05 -1.52 10.36
N ALA A 41 -1.23 -1.78 10.65
CA ALA A 41 -1.67 -3.06 11.21
C ALA A 41 -1.31 -4.23 10.28
N VAL A 42 -1.54 -4.08 8.97
CA VAL A 42 -1.16 -5.07 7.95
C VAL A 42 0.36 -5.33 7.94
N ALA A 43 1.18 -4.29 8.04
CA ALA A 43 2.64 -4.44 8.08
C ALA A 43 3.11 -5.17 9.35
N VAL A 44 2.56 -4.82 10.51
CA VAL A 44 2.85 -5.50 11.79
C VAL A 44 2.46 -6.97 11.72
N LEU A 45 1.25 -7.27 11.24
CA LEU A 45 0.79 -8.64 11.03
C LEU A 45 1.73 -9.37 10.08
N HIS A 46 2.04 -8.79 8.91
CA HIS A 46 2.95 -9.41 7.95
C HIS A 46 4.30 -9.82 8.58
N ASN A 47 4.87 -8.96 9.42
CA ASN A 47 6.10 -9.25 10.15
C ASN A 47 5.93 -10.44 11.11
N MET A 48 4.80 -10.50 11.84
CA MET A 48 4.50 -11.66 12.71
C MET A 48 4.42 -12.96 11.90
N TYR A 49 3.82 -12.96 10.71
CA TYR A 49 3.79 -14.15 9.85
C TYR A 49 5.20 -14.56 9.40
N ILE A 50 6.08 -13.60 9.07
CA ILE A 50 7.48 -13.90 8.71
C ILE A 50 8.21 -14.55 9.88
N VAL A 51 8.13 -13.94 11.07
CA VAL A 51 8.81 -14.43 12.29
C VAL A 51 8.34 -15.83 12.64
N ASN A 52 7.03 -16.07 12.56
CA ASN A 52 6.43 -17.36 12.86
C ASN A 52 6.53 -18.38 11.70
N ARG A 53 7.21 -18.04 10.60
CA ARG A 53 7.36 -18.87 9.39
C ARG A 53 6.03 -19.38 8.83
N ILE A 54 4.97 -18.59 8.98
CA ILE A 54 3.66 -18.95 8.46
C ILE A 54 3.68 -18.72 6.94
N PRO A 55 3.42 -19.77 6.13
CA PRO A 55 3.49 -19.66 4.68
C PRO A 55 2.44 -18.67 4.14
N LEU A 56 2.67 -18.22 2.91
CA LEU A 56 1.62 -17.53 2.16
C LEU A 56 0.53 -18.54 1.79
N PRO A 57 -0.76 -18.16 1.78
CA PRO A 57 -1.82 -18.99 1.24
C PRO A 57 -1.47 -19.53 -0.16
N ALA A 58 -1.88 -20.76 -0.47
CA ALA A 58 -1.55 -21.42 -1.75
C ALA A 58 -2.13 -20.68 -2.96
N ASP A 59 -3.25 -19.97 -2.76
CA ASP A 59 -3.97 -19.24 -3.81
C ASP A 59 -3.40 -17.85 -4.11
N ILE A 60 -2.24 -17.49 -3.54
CA ILE A 60 -1.57 -16.22 -3.82
C ILE A 60 -0.86 -16.30 -5.18
N ASP A 61 -1.55 -15.80 -6.22
CA ASP A 61 -0.92 -15.52 -7.50
C ASP A 61 0.02 -14.30 -7.37
N ARG A 62 1.31 -14.60 -7.14
CA ARG A 62 2.38 -13.60 -7.04
C ARG A 62 2.65 -12.84 -8.34
N ASN A 63 2.15 -13.36 -9.46
CA ASN A 63 2.28 -12.75 -10.78
C ASN A 63 0.99 -12.05 -11.22
N ARG A 64 -0.07 -12.05 -10.41
CA ARG A 64 -1.28 -11.32 -10.73
C ARG A 64 -0.88 -9.85 -10.93
N PRO A 65 -1.00 -9.30 -12.14
CA PRO A 65 -0.70 -7.90 -12.34
C PRO A 65 -1.58 -7.12 -11.38
N ASP A 66 -0.96 -6.17 -10.69
CA ASP A 66 -1.66 -5.24 -9.81
C ASP A 66 -2.65 -4.44 -10.66
N GLN A 67 -3.84 -4.98 -10.82
CA GLN A 67 -4.92 -4.38 -11.62
C GLN A 67 -5.57 -3.23 -10.84
N GLY A 68 -4.82 -2.63 -9.91
CA GLY A 68 -5.25 -1.51 -9.11
C GLY A 68 -5.96 -0.53 -10.02
N HIS A 69 -7.25 -0.33 -9.79
CA HIS A 69 -7.90 0.88 -10.20
C HIS A 69 -7.19 1.99 -9.44
N ILE A 70 -6.10 2.47 -10.02
CA ILE A 70 -5.75 3.87 -9.92
C ILE A 70 -6.98 4.59 -10.46
N ASP A 71 -7.91 4.95 -9.56
CA ASP A 71 -8.73 6.11 -9.82
C ASP A 71 -7.73 7.24 -9.99
N ARG A 72 -7.35 7.46 -11.25
CA ARG A 72 -6.48 8.54 -11.66
C ARG A 72 -7.35 9.78 -11.51
N GLN A 73 -7.66 10.16 -10.28
CA GLN A 73 -7.67 11.57 -9.93
C GLN A 73 -6.28 12.03 -10.35
N GLN A 74 -6.24 12.55 -11.57
CA GLN A 74 -5.06 12.88 -12.33
C GLN A 74 -4.19 13.74 -11.43
N TYR A 75 -3.19 13.13 -10.80
CA TYR A 75 -2.16 13.89 -10.12
C TYR A 75 -1.41 14.63 -11.22
N VAL A 76 -1.79 15.88 -11.45
CA VAL A 76 -1.23 16.78 -12.47
C VAL A 76 0.12 17.36 -12.01
N GLY A 77 0.77 16.73 -11.03
CA GLY A 77 2.09 17.14 -10.57
C GLY A 77 3.18 16.32 -11.26
N ASN A 78 4.34 16.95 -11.45
CA ASN A 78 5.51 16.31 -12.05
C ASN A 78 5.83 14.96 -11.37
N LEU A 79 6.24 13.96 -12.14
CA LEU A 79 6.52 12.58 -11.68
C LEU A 79 7.56 12.51 -10.53
N ASN A 80 8.27 13.62 -10.27
CA ASN A 80 9.33 13.76 -9.26
C ASN A 80 8.91 14.60 -8.03
N ASP A 81 7.65 15.01 -7.94
CA ASP A 81 7.19 16.01 -6.95
C ASP A 81 6.77 15.41 -5.59
N GLY A 82 6.98 14.10 -5.42
CA GLY A 82 6.62 13.38 -4.18
C GLY A 82 7.30 13.93 -2.92
N ALA A 83 8.51 14.50 -3.05
CA ALA A 83 9.19 15.16 -1.94
C ALA A 83 8.47 16.43 -1.47
N ASN A 84 7.96 17.24 -2.40
CA ASN A 84 7.21 18.46 -2.08
C ASN A 84 5.83 18.15 -1.51
N VAL A 85 5.13 17.15 -2.07
CA VAL A 85 3.85 16.67 -1.51
C VAL A 85 4.04 16.16 -0.09
N ARG A 86 5.08 15.36 0.16
CA ARG A 86 5.42 14.87 1.49
C ARG A 86 5.69 16.03 2.47
N ASN A 87 6.52 16.99 2.08
CA ASN A 87 6.86 18.14 2.93
C ASN A 87 5.61 18.99 3.23
N ARG A 88 4.73 19.19 2.26
CA ARG A 88 3.45 19.90 2.44
C ARG A 88 2.53 19.18 3.44
N LEU A 89 2.44 17.86 3.37
CA LEU A 89 1.63 17.07 4.30
C LEU A 89 2.20 17.09 5.73
N ILE A 90 3.53 17.04 5.87
CA ILE A 90 4.21 17.13 7.17
C ILE A 90 3.96 18.52 7.77
N ASN A 91 4.21 19.59 7.02
CA ASN A 91 4.04 20.95 7.52
C ASN A 91 2.57 21.27 7.85
N GLY A 92 1.62 20.72 7.10
CA GLY A 92 0.18 20.91 7.39
C GLY A 92 -0.34 20.13 8.59
N LYS A 93 0.38 19.11 9.07
CA LYS A 93 -0.02 18.26 10.21
C LYS A 93 0.75 18.55 11.49
N PHE A 94 1.99 19.01 11.37
CA PHE A 94 2.93 19.16 12.49
C PHE A 94 3.52 20.58 12.59
N GLY A 95 3.07 21.52 11.75
CA GLY A 95 3.54 22.91 11.74
C GLY A 95 2.86 23.83 12.74
N HIS A 96 2.44 23.31 13.90
CA HIS A 96 1.92 24.09 15.03
C HIS A 96 2.66 23.75 16.31
#